data_AF-A0A368KQH9-F1
#
_entry.id   AF-A0A368KQH9-F1
#
_cell.length_a   1.000
_cell.length_b   1.000
_cell.length_c   1.000
_cell.angle_alpha   90.00
_cell.angle_beta   90.00
_cell.angle_gamma   90.00
#
_symmetry.space_group_name_H-M   'P 1'
#
loop_
_entity.id
_entity.type
_entity.pdbx_description
1 polymer ?
#
loop_
_entity_poly.entity_id
_entity_poly.type
_entity_poly.pdbx_seq_one_letter_code
_entity_poly.pdbx_strand_id
1 'polypeptide(L)'
;MKQELCVVSGCPAVTHCRGLCGKHYKAAQRIIRSTELTWDEIAQSGLCKPAKPQGRPPCPFSRRLIDIAQKLHPPGPASNPSEAAQ
;
A
#
# COMPACT_ATOMS: atom_id res chain seq x y z
N MET A 1 20.80 -13.92 1.01
CA MET A 1 19.44 -13.44 1.37
C MET A 1 19.60 -12.38 2.45
N LYS A 2 19.15 -11.13 2.23
CA LYS A 2 19.31 -10.06 3.22
C LYS A 2 18.04 -9.97 4.07
N GLN A 3 18.15 -10.30 5.35
CA GLN A 3 17.04 -10.19 6.31
C GLN A 3 16.92 -8.73 6.75
N GLU A 4 15.76 -8.11 6.52
CA GLU A 4 15.49 -6.76 7.03
C GLU A 4 15.05 -6.81 8.49
N LEU A 5 15.39 -5.78 9.27
CA LEU A 5 14.92 -5.59 10.65
C LEU A 5 13.56 -4.90 10.68
N CYS A 6 12.81 -5.16 11.75
CA CYS A 6 11.51 -4.58 11.99
C CYS A 6 11.55 -3.04 11.89
N VAL A 7 10.56 -2.45 11.22
CA VAL A 7 10.44 -1.00 11.01
C VAL A 7 10.14 -0.24 12.31
N VAL A 8 9.58 -0.93 13.30
CA VAL A 8 9.35 -0.37 14.64
C VAL A 8 10.70 0.01 15.26
N SER A 9 10.85 1.28 15.60
CA SER A 9 12.07 1.83 16.20
C SER A 9 12.51 1.01 17.43
N GLY A 10 13.79 0.64 17.46
CA GLY A 10 14.37 -0.13 18.55
C GLY A 10 14.04 -1.63 18.58
N CYS A 11 13.37 -2.18 17.55
CA CYS A 11 13.09 -3.61 17.48
C CYS A 11 14.19 -4.37 16.71
N PRO A 12 15.04 -5.19 17.37
CA PRO A 12 16.12 -5.92 16.71
C PRO A 12 15.65 -7.19 16.00
N ALA A 13 14.33 -7.47 15.97
CA ALA A 13 13.79 -8.69 15.38
C ALA A 13 13.72 -8.59 13.85
N VAL A 14 13.95 -9.73 13.20
CA VAL A 14 13.81 -9.87 11.75
C VAL A 14 12.35 -9.67 11.33
N THR A 15 12.18 -8.96 10.22
CA THR A 15 10.88 -8.77 9.56
C THR A 15 10.28 -10.09 9.11
N HIS A 16 8.97 -10.23 9.31
CA HIS A 16 8.17 -11.34 8.81
C HIS A 16 7.34 -10.88 7.60
N CYS A 17 6.50 -9.86 7.76
CA CYS A 17 5.62 -9.32 6.71
C CYS A 17 5.37 -7.83 6.95
N ARG A 18 5.13 -7.05 5.88
CA ARG A 18 4.83 -5.60 5.96
C ARG A 18 5.88 -4.81 6.77
N GLY A 19 7.15 -5.23 6.75
CA GLY A 19 8.22 -4.61 7.54
C GLY A 19 8.08 -4.79 9.06
N LEU A 20 7.16 -5.63 9.53
CA LEU A 20 6.98 -5.94 10.95
C LEU A 20 7.55 -7.32 11.28
N CYS A 21 8.14 -7.48 12.47
CA CYS A 21 8.43 -8.80 13.01
C CYS A 21 7.14 -9.55 13.37
N GLY A 22 7.21 -10.86 13.60
CA GLY A 22 6.02 -11.68 13.90
C GLY A 22 5.25 -11.21 15.14
N LYS A 23 5.94 -10.64 16.15
CA LYS A 23 5.30 -10.09 17.36
C LYS A 23 4.49 -8.84 17.04
N HIS A 24 5.10 -7.86 16.36
CA HIS A 24 4.41 -6.62 15.98
C HIS A 24 3.32 -6.85 14.94
N TYR A 25 3.51 -7.79 14.02
CA TYR A 25 2.47 -8.18 13.08
C TYR A 25 1.22 -8.71 13.79
N LYS A 26 1.38 -9.61 14.77
CA LYS A 26 0.26 -10.13 15.57
C LYS A 26 -0.40 -9.05 16.43
N ALA A 27 0.38 -8.12 16.99
CA ALA A 27 -0.15 -6.99 17.75
C ALA A 27 -0.99 -6.06 16.86
N ALA A 28 -0.48 -5.68 15.69
CA ALA A 28 -1.22 -4.90 14.71
C ALA A 28 -2.49 -5.62 14.25
N GLN A 29 -2.42 -6.93 13.99
CA GLN A 29 -3.58 -7.73 13.62
C GLN A 29 -4.64 -7.76 14.73
N ARG A 30 -4.24 -7.80 16.01
CA ARG A 30 -5.19 -7.70 17.13
C ARG A 30 -5.89 -6.35 17.13
N ILE A 31 -5.14 -5.26 16.96
CA ILE A 31 -5.68 -3.89 16.92
C ILE A 31 -6.68 -3.76 15.76
N ILE A 32 -6.27 -4.11 14.54
CA ILE A 32 -7.12 -4.11 13.33
C ILE A 32 -8.41 -4.91 13.52
N ARG A 33 -8.34 -6.06 14.21
CA ARG A 33 -9.53 -6.88 14.46
C ARG A 33 -10.45 -6.30 15.53
N SER A 34 -9.91 -5.44 16.40
CA SER A 34 -10.66 -4.79 17.49
C SER A 34 -11.12 -3.36 17.15
N THR A 35 -10.69 -2.81 16.02
CA THR A 35 -11.03 -1.46 15.55
C THR A 35 -11.49 -1.52 14.10
N GLU A 36 -11.87 -0.37 13.52
CA GLU A 36 -12.18 -0.26 12.09
C GLU A 36 -10.94 0.06 11.24
N LEU A 37 -9.74 -0.01 11.82
CA LEU A 37 -8.51 0.29 11.10
C LEU A 37 -8.18 -0.80 10.09
N THR A 38 -7.75 -0.38 8.91
CA THR A 38 -7.22 -1.22 7.86
C THR A 38 -5.70 -1.25 7.88
N TRP A 39 -5.13 -2.28 7.26
CA TRP A 39 -3.68 -2.35 7.09
C TRP A 39 -3.11 -1.23 6.20
N ASP A 40 -3.92 -0.67 5.28
CA ASP A 40 -3.49 0.42 4.41
C ASP A 40 -3.40 1.73 5.19
N GLU A 41 -4.33 2.02 6.09
CA GLU A 41 -4.26 3.18 6.98
C GLU A 41 -3.06 3.13 7.92
N ILE A 42 -2.75 1.95 8.48
CA ILE A 42 -1.56 1.75 9.33
C ILE A 42 -0.26 1.88 8.51
N ALA A 43 -0.28 1.46 7.25
CA ALA A 43 0.87 1.66 6.36
C ALA A 43 1.05 3.15 6.03
N GLN A 44 -0.04 3.87 5.79
CA GLN A 44 -0.05 5.31 5.54
C GLN A 44 0.43 6.11 6.75
N SER A 45 0.19 5.62 7.97
CA SER A 45 0.72 6.23 9.19
C SER A 45 2.22 5.97 9.43
N GLY A 46 2.89 5.22 8.54
CA GLY A 46 4.32 4.91 8.63
C GLY A 46 4.69 3.82 9.64
N LEU A 47 3.69 3.16 10.27
CA LEU A 47 3.93 2.12 11.25
C LEU A 47 4.24 0.74 10.62
N CYS A 48 3.95 0.56 9.33
CA CYS A 48 4.29 -0.64 8.58
C CYS A 48 4.50 -0.36 7.09
N LYS A 49 5.07 -1.32 6.35
CA LYS A 49 5.20 -1.25 4.87
C LYS A 49 3.87 -1.66 4.20
N PRO A 50 3.49 -1.03 3.07
CA PRO A 50 2.30 -1.42 2.32
C PRO A 50 2.42 -2.83 1.74
N ALA A 51 1.29 -3.53 1.55
CA ALA A 51 1.27 -4.90 1.02
C ALA A 51 1.68 -4.98 -0.46
N LYS A 52 1.36 -3.96 -1.25
CA LYS A 52 1.81 -3.86 -2.63
C LYS A 52 3.01 -2.91 -2.69
N PRO A 53 4.12 -3.30 -3.34
CA PRO A 53 5.15 -2.33 -3.68
C PRO A 53 4.53 -1.29 -4.61
N GLN A 54 4.34 -0.08 -4.10
CA GLN A 54 3.90 1.08 -4.88
C GLN A 54 4.92 1.26 -6.02
N GLY A 55 4.46 1.33 -7.27
CA GLY A 55 5.33 1.57 -8.42
C GLY A 55 5.94 0.33 -9.10
N ARG A 56 5.47 -0.89 -8.83
CA ARG A 56 5.82 -2.02 -9.72
C ARG A 56 5.15 -1.78 -11.09
N PRO A 57 5.92 -1.65 -12.19
CA PRO A 57 5.32 -1.53 -13.50
C PRO A 57 4.52 -2.80 -13.83
N PRO A 58 3.37 -2.68 -14.51
CA PRO A 58 2.64 -3.85 -14.98
C PRO A 58 3.55 -4.67 -15.90
N CYS A 59 3.39 -6.00 -15.90
CA CYS A 59 4.13 -6.82 -16.85
C CYS A 59 3.75 -6.44 -18.29
N PRO A 60 4.59 -6.74 -19.31
CA PRO A 60 4.33 -6.32 -20.69
C PRO A 60 2.95 -6.74 -21.22
N PHE A 61 2.45 -7.92 -20.80
CA PHE A 61 1.11 -8.40 -21.15
C PHE A 61 0.01 -7.52 -20.54
N SER A 62 0.05 -7.30 -19.22
CA SER A 62 -0.90 -6.42 -18.54
C SER A 62 -0.81 -4.99 -19.05
N ARG A 63 0.39 -4.51 -19.40
CA ARG A 63 0.57 -3.18 -19.99
C ARG A 63 -0.15 -3.07 -21.33
N ARG A 64 0.02 -4.03 -22.24
CA ARG A 64 -0.72 -4.07 -23.51
C ARG A 64 -2.23 -4.07 -23.32
N LEU A 65 -2.74 -4.81 -22.34
CA LEU A 65 -4.18 -4.79 -22.04
C LEU A 65 -4.67 -3.43 -21.54
N ILE A 66 -3.90 -2.76 -20.68
CA ILE A 66 -4.19 -1.39 -20.24
C ILE A 66 -4.24 -0.44 -21.45
N ASP A 67 -3.25 -0.52 -22.35
CA ASP A 67 -3.19 0.34 -23.53
C ASP A 67 -4.39 0.10 -24.47
N ILE A 68 -4.84 -1.15 -24.65
CA ILE A 68 -6.06 -1.48 -25.41
C ILE A 68 -7.29 -0.90 -24.70
N ALA A 69 -7.42 -1.11 -23.39
CA ALA A 69 -8.55 -0.62 -22.62
C ALA A 69 -8.67 0.92 -22.70
N GLN A 70 -7.56 1.65 -22.60
CA GLN A 70 -7.52 3.10 -22.73
C GLN A 70 -7.91 3.60 -24.13
N LYS A 71 -7.62 2.82 -25.18
CA LYS A 71 -8.06 3.12 -26.55
C LYS A 71 -9.55 2.90 -26.74
N LEU A 72 -10.10 1.85 -26.13
CA LEU A 72 -11.53 1.52 -26.23
C LEU A 72 -12.40 2.42 -25.33
N HIS A 73 -11.85 2.83 -24.18
CA HIS A 73 -12.51 3.66 -23.17
C HIS A 73 -11.59 4.82 -22.80
N PRO A 74 -11.56 5.90 -23.60
CA PRO A 74 -10.76 7.06 -23.27
C PRO A 74 -11.22 7.63 -21.91
N PRO A 75 -10.30 7.97 -20.99
CA PRO A 75 -10.68 8.61 -19.74
C PRO A 75 -11.38 9.93 -20.07
N GLY A 76 -12.60 10.10 -19.56
CA GLY A 76 -13.35 11.34 -19.71
C GLY A 76 -12.60 12.54 -19.14
N PRO A 77 -12.97 13.78 -19.50
CA PRO A 77 -12.33 14.97 -18.95
C PRO A 77 -12.45 14.91 -17.43
N ALA A 78 -11.29 14.91 -16.75
CA ALA A 78 -11.22 14.96 -15.31
C ALA A 78 -11.95 16.20 -14.82
N SER A 79 -13.14 16.02 -14.25
CA SER A 79 -13.89 17.08 -13.59
C SER A 79 -13.13 17.51 -12.34
N ASN A 80 -12.32 18.55 -12.45
CA ASN A 80 -11.70 19.22 -11.30
C ASN A 80 -12.79 19.93 -10.48
N PRO A 81 -12.95 19.67 -9.18
CA PRO A 81 -13.95 20.37 -8.34
C PRO A 81 -13.46 21.74 -7.83
N SER A 82 -12.70 22.51 -8.62
CA SER A 82 -12.07 23.76 -8.16
C SER A 82 -12.40 24.96 -9.05
N GLU A 83 -13.68 25.26 -9.24
CA GLU A 83 -14.08 26.56 -9.82
C GLU A 83 -15.50 26.95 -9.36
N ALA A 84 -15.66 27.22 -8.06
CA ALA A 84 -16.86 27.85 -7.52
C ALA A 84 -16.57 28.49 -6.14
N ALA A 85 -15.97 29.68 -6.15
CA ALA A 85 -16.17 30.73 -5.15
C ALA A 85 -15.37 31.97 -5.58
N GLN A 86 -16.04 32.83 -6.35
CA GLN A 86 -15.76 34.26 -6.39
C GLN A 86 -16.51 34.93 -5.23
#